data_AF-A0A4C1W860-F1
#
_entry.id   AF-A0A4C1W860-F1
#
_cell.length_a   1.000
_cell.length_b   1.000
_cell.length_c   1.000
_cell.angle_alpha   90.00
_cell.angle_beta   90.00
_cell.angle_gamma   90.00
#
_symmetry.space_group_name_H-M   'P 1'
#
loop_
_entity.id
_entity.type
_entity.pdbx_description
1 polymer ?
#
loop_
_entity_poly.entity_id
_entity_poly.type
_entity_poly.pdbx_seq_one_letter_code
_entity_poly.pdbx_strand_id
1 'polypeptide(L)'
;MSNLAYYEQKQTETYSLPVQYGTKHVKHTITRSVDNFKNKEKDKGQRCTKNIRKLKWNWTGRIMRTNKEKWTRNVLEWYPRNGKRKRGGQIKRWEDDLPKGWRRSTRDREKWKKLGEAYVDRHRPD
;
A
#
# COMPACT_ATOMS: atom_id res chain seq x y z
N MET A 1 -21.25 59.51 -62.76
CA MET A 1 -21.91 59.86 -61.48
C MET A 1 -22.68 58.63 -61.02
N SER A 2 -22.27 58.03 -59.88
CA SER A 2 -22.96 57.02 -59.01
C SER A 2 -23.61 55.78 -59.69
N ASN A 3 -23.21 54.51 -59.51
CA ASN A 3 -22.79 53.70 -58.34
C ASN A 3 -23.85 53.60 -57.22
N LEU A 4 -24.51 52.43 -57.11
CA LEU A 4 -25.38 51.86 -56.04
C LEU A 4 -26.30 50.84 -56.74
N ALA A 5 -26.49 49.57 -56.38
CA ALA A 5 -26.34 48.83 -55.14
C ALA A 5 -26.17 47.34 -55.51
N TYR A 6 -25.09 46.70 -55.08
CA TYR A 6 -25.08 45.69 -53.99
C TYR A 6 -25.81 44.36 -54.28
N TYR A 7 -25.00 43.41 -54.74
CA TYR A 7 -24.95 41.97 -54.43
C TYR A 7 -26.23 41.23 -53.99
N GLU A 8 -26.64 40.29 -54.84
CA GLU A 8 -27.55 39.19 -54.54
C GLU A 8 -27.07 38.38 -53.32
N GLN A 9 -27.96 38.18 -52.35
CA GLN A 9 -27.76 37.30 -51.20
C GLN A 9 -27.54 35.86 -51.66
N LYS A 10 -26.28 35.42 -51.73
CA LYS A 10 -25.96 34.00 -51.66
C LYS A 10 -26.32 33.50 -50.26
N GLN A 11 -27.22 32.54 -50.17
CA GLN A 11 -27.50 31.86 -48.91
C GLN A 11 -26.20 31.27 -48.37
N THR A 12 -25.82 31.66 -47.16
CA THR A 12 -24.70 31.03 -46.45
C THR A 12 -25.17 29.63 -46.04
N GLU A 13 -24.77 28.62 -46.80
CA GLU A 13 -24.80 27.23 -46.33
C GLU A 13 -24.00 27.19 -45.02
N THR A 14 -24.73 27.12 -43.91
CA THR A 14 -24.15 26.92 -42.60
C THR A 14 -23.71 25.46 -42.54
N TYR A 15 -22.43 25.21 -42.84
CA TYR A 15 -21.82 23.92 -42.58
C TYR A 15 -21.81 23.68 -41.06
N SER A 16 -22.85 23.02 -40.57
CA SER A 16 -22.92 22.53 -39.21
C SER A 16 -21.91 21.39 -39.07
N LEU A 17 -20.73 21.68 -38.54
CA LEU A 17 -19.77 20.64 -38.18
C LEU A 17 -20.38 19.79 -37.05
N PRO A 18 -20.41 18.45 -37.17
CA PRO A 18 -20.93 17.61 -36.10
C PRO A 18 -20.09 17.80 -34.83
N VAL A 19 -20.72 18.27 -33.76
CA VAL A 19 -20.11 18.41 -32.42
C VAL A 19 -19.94 17.04 -31.78
N GLN A 20 -19.07 16.21 -32.33
CA GLN A 20 -18.59 14.95 -31.79
C GLN A 20 -17.17 14.86 -32.39
N TYR A 21 -16.01 14.87 -31.72
CA TYR A 21 -15.53 14.05 -30.60
C TYR A 21 -14.25 14.70 -30.04
N GLY A 22 -14.34 15.63 -29.07
CA GLY A 22 -13.16 16.38 -28.61
C GLY A 22 -12.68 16.12 -27.17
N THR A 23 -13.53 15.58 -26.30
CA THR A 23 -13.30 15.73 -24.85
C THR A 23 -13.48 14.47 -24.01
N LYS A 24 -14.02 13.39 -24.58
CA LYS A 24 -14.13 12.11 -23.87
C LYS A 24 -12.78 11.37 -23.81
N HIS A 25 -11.94 11.52 -24.85
CA HIS A 25 -10.65 10.84 -24.95
C HIS A 25 -9.56 11.38 -24.01
N VAL A 26 -9.47 12.70 -23.88
CA VAL A 26 -8.47 13.33 -23.03
C VAL A 26 -8.78 13.13 -21.54
N LYS A 27 -10.07 13.22 -21.14
CA LYS A 27 -10.50 13.02 -19.75
C LYS A 27 -10.17 11.62 -19.23
N HIS A 28 -10.43 10.56 -19.99
CA HIS A 28 -10.12 9.19 -19.57
C HIS A 28 -8.62 8.88 -19.57
N THR A 29 -7.83 9.59 -20.38
CA THR A 29 -6.37 9.40 -20.44
C THR A 29 -5.68 10.08 -19.26
N ILE A 30 -6.11 11.29 -18.89
CA ILE A 30 -5.60 12.01 -17.71
C ILE A 30 -6.02 11.31 -16.42
N THR A 31 -7.28 10.88 -16.27
CA THR A 31 -7.71 10.11 -15.08
C THR A 31 -6.94 8.80 -14.96
N ARG A 32 -6.81 8.02 -16.05
CA ARG A 32 -5.96 6.81 -16.04
C ARG A 32 -4.51 7.10 -15.64
N SER A 33 -3.91 8.19 -16.11
CA SER A 33 -2.53 8.56 -15.77
C SER A 33 -2.38 8.92 -14.28
N VAL A 34 -3.34 9.69 -13.73
CA VAL A 34 -3.38 10.06 -12.31
C VAL A 34 -3.64 8.84 -11.42
N ASP A 35 -4.54 7.95 -11.82
CA ASP A 35 -4.82 6.70 -11.12
C ASP A 35 -3.60 5.76 -11.16
N ASN A 36 -2.92 5.65 -12.31
CA ASN A 36 -1.66 4.90 -12.43
C ASN A 36 -0.55 5.47 -11.54
N PHE A 37 -0.42 6.80 -11.42
CA PHE A 37 0.54 7.43 -10.52
C PHE A 37 0.22 7.14 -9.05
N LYS A 38 -1.04 7.34 -8.64
CA LYS A 38 -1.51 7.03 -7.28
C LYS A 38 -1.33 5.55 -6.94
N ASN A 39 -1.57 4.65 -7.89
CA ASN A 39 -1.36 3.22 -7.72
C ASN A 39 0.13 2.89 -7.54
N LYS A 40 1.01 3.49 -8.35
CA LYS A 40 2.47 3.32 -8.21
C LYS A 40 2.99 3.81 -6.86
N GLU A 41 2.42 4.87 -6.30
CA GLU A 41 2.78 5.39 -4.99
C GLU A 41 2.27 4.52 -3.84
N LYS A 42 1.02 4.05 -3.93
CA LYS A 42 0.45 3.03 -3.01
C LYS A 42 1.25 1.74 -3.05
N ASP A 43 1.66 1.28 -4.23
CA ASP A 43 2.47 0.07 -4.42
C ASP A 43 3.85 0.19 -3.76
N LYS A 44 4.48 1.36 -3.82
CA LYS A 44 5.74 1.63 -3.10
C LYS A 44 5.56 1.54 -1.59
N GLY A 45 4.50 2.17 -1.05
CA GLY A 45 4.17 2.09 0.38
C GLY A 45 3.91 0.65 0.83
N GLN A 46 3.13 -0.10 0.05
CA GLN A 46 2.86 -1.51 0.30
C GLN A 46 4.13 -2.36 0.25
N ARG A 47 5.06 -2.07 -0.65
CA ARG A 47 6.35 -2.76 -0.75
C ARG A 47 7.24 -2.50 0.47
N CYS A 48 7.32 -1.26 0.95
CA CYS A 48 8.09 -0.91 2.14
C CYS A 48 7.55 -1.61 3.39
N THR A 49 6.23 -1.62 3.59
CA THR A 49 5.61 -2.28 4.75
C THR A 49 5.82 -3.80 4.72
N LYS A 50 5.71 -4.44 3.54
CA LYS A 50 6.04 -5.87 3.36
C LYS A 50 7.50 -6.16 3.72
N ASN A 51 8.45 -5.33 3.29
CA ASN A 51 9.87 -5.49 3.62
C ASN A 51 10.13 -5.38 5.13
N ILE A 52 9.55 -4.39 5.79
CA ILE A 52 9.67 -4.22 7.25
C ILE A 52 9.15 -5.45 7.99
N ARG A 53 7.99 -5.99 7.57
CA ARG A 53 7.42 -7.21 8.15
C ARG A 53 8.31 -8.43 7.95
N LYS A 54 8.87 -8.60 6.75
CA LYS A 54 9.80 -9.69 6.44
C LYS A 54 11.07 -9.61 7.28
N LEU A 55 11.64 -8.41 7.43
CA LEU A 55 12.81 -8.18 8.28
C LEU A 55 12.52 -8.50 9.75
N LYS A 56 11.38 -8.01 10.28
CA LYS A 56 10.91 -8.34 11.63
C LYS A 56 10.81 -9.86 11.83
N TRP A 57 10.12 -10.56 10.92
CA TRP A 57 9.91 -11.99 11.00
C TRP A 57 11.21 -12.80 10.99
N ASN A 58 12.13 -12.43 10.10
CA ASN A 58 13.43 -13.07 9.98
C ASN A 58 14.30 -12.84 11.22
N TRP A 59 14.28 -11.62 11.75
CA TRP A 59 15.00 -11.26 12.96
C TRP A 59 14.50 -12.07 14.16
N THR A 60 13.18 -12.12 14.39
CA THR A 60 12.57 -12.91 15.48
C THR A 60 12.98 -14.39 15.41
N GLY A 61 12.86 -15.01 14.23
CA GLY A 61 13.26 -16.41 14.06
C GLY A 61 14.75 -16.63 14.28
N ARG A 62 15.60 -15.71 13.84
CA ARG A 62 17.05 -15.79 14.03
C ARG A 62 17.45 -15.66 15.49
N ILE A 63 16.85 -14.72 16.24
CA ILE A 63 17.13 -14.54 17.67
C ILE A 63 16.71 -15.79 18.46
N MET A 64 15.51 -16.32 18.23
CA MET A 64 15.00 -17.48 18.97
C MET A 64 15.79 -18.78 18.73
N ARG A 65 16.37 -18.94 17.52
CA ARG A 65 17.21 -20.11 17.19
C ARG A 65 18.67 -19.93 17.58
N THR A 66 19.06 -18.73 18.01
CA THR A 66 20.43 -18.50 18.46
C THR A 66 20.62 -19.15 19.84
N ASN A 67 21.55 -20.11 19.93
CA ASN A 67 21.89 -20.79 21.18
C ASN A 67 22.72 -19.93 22.14
N LYS A 68 23.38 -18.87 21.64
CA LYS A 68 24.13 -17.94 22.50
C LYS A 68 23.16 -17.16 23.37
N GLU A 69 23.43 -17.15 24.67
CA GLU A 69 22.71 -16.33 25.63
C GLU A 69 22.98 -14.86 25.29
N LYS A 70 22.00 -14.24 24.66
CA LYS A 70 22.04 -12.83 24.30
C LYS A 70 20.93 -12.14 25.05
N TRP A 71 21.20 -10.97 25.59
CA TRP A 71 20.19 -10.09 26.17
C TRP A 71 18.99 -9.89 25.23
N THR A 72 19.21 -9.93 23.90
CA THR A 72 18.14 -9.88 22.91
C THR A 72 17.14 -11.02 23.02
N ARG A 73 17.58 -12.25 23.33
CA ARG A 73 16.68 -13.38 23.60
C ARG A 73 15.91 -13.15 24.90
N ASN A 74 16.58 -12.66 25.95
CA ASN A 74 15.92 -12.37 27.23
C ASN A 74 14.85 -11.28 27.09
N VAL A 75 15.13 -10.21 26.33
CA VAL A 75 14.15 -9.15 26.01
C VAL A 75 12.98 -9.69 25.18
N LEU A 76 13.25 -10.63 24.27
CA LEU A 76 12.23 -11.24 23.42
C LEU A 76 11.35 -12.25 24.18
N GLU A 77 11.94 -12.96 25.14
CA GLU A 77 11.28 -13.94 26.01
C GLU A 77 10.61 -13.25 27.20
N TRP A 78 11.00 -12.01 27.52
CA TRP A 78 10.45 -11.25 28.62
C TRP A 78 8.93 -11.13 28.49
N TYR A 79 8.22 -11.74 29.44
CA TYR A 79 6.78 -11.81 29.48
C TYR A 79 6.29 -10.99 30.67
N PRO A 80 5.78 -9.76 30.47
CA PRO A 80 5.20 -8.98 31.56
C PRO A 80 3.85 -9.61 31.93
N ARG A 81 3.91 -10.65 32.77
CA ARG A 81 2.80 -11.55 33.09
C ARG A 81 1.66 -10.81 33.80
N ASN A 82 1.99 -9.81 34.64
CA ASN A 82 1.04 -9.15 35.54
C ASN A 82 1.26 -7.61 35.62
N GLY A 83 0.90 -6.85 34.58
CA GLY A 83 0.96 -5.39 34.63
C GLY A 83 -0.16 -4.73 33.83
N LYS A 84 -1.05 -3.99 34.51
CA LYS A 84 -2.00 -3.08 33.85
C LYS A 84 -1.19 -1.95 33.20
N ARG A 85 -1.47 -1.64 31.94
CA ARG A 85 -0.75 -0.57 31.22
C ARG A 85 -1.18 0.80 31.70
N LYS A 86 -0.23 1.74 31.72
CA LYS A 86 -0.55 3.15 31.92
C LYS A 86 -1.44 3.65 30.79
N ARG A 87 -2.43 4.47 31.15
CA ARG A 87 -3.33 5.15 30.20
C ARG A 87 -2.48 6.05 29.27
N GLY A 88 -2.74 6.02 27.97
CA GLY A 88 -2.00 6.80 26.95
C GLY A 88 -0.79 6.12 26.31
N GLY A 89 -0.45 4.87 26.70
CA GLY A 89 0.60 4.10 26.03
C GLY A 89 0.15 3.45 24.70
N GLN A 90 1.11 3.04 23.89
CA GLN A 90 0.85 2.35 22.62
C GLN A 90 0.06 1.04 22.86
N ILE A 91 -1.08 0.92 22.16
CA ILE A 91 -2.06 -0.16 22.41
C ILE A 91 -1.47 -1.54 22.13
N LYS A 92 -0.72 -1.71 21.03
CA LYS A 92 -0.16 -2.99 20.58
C LYS A 92 1.29 -3.19 21.03
N ARG A 93 1.62 -4.37 21.55
CA ARG A 93 2.98 -4.87 21.70
C ARG A 93 3.54 -5.29 20.35
N TRP A 94 4.86 -5.27 20.25
CA TRP A 94 5.56 -5.95 19.18
C TRP A 94 5.21 -7.45 19.13
N GLU A 95 5.02 -8.10 20.28
CA GLU A 95 4.57 -9.50 20.39
C GLU A 95 3.17 -9.73 19.85
N ASP A 96 2.28 -8.74 19.96
CA ASP A 96 0.86 -8.88 19.58
C ASP A 96 0.71 -9.03 18.05
N ASP A 97 1.72 -8.66 17.26
CA ASP A 97 1.73 -8.88 15.82
C ASP A 97 2.07 -10.36 15.47
N LEU A 98 2.72 -11.10 16.38
CA LEU A 98 3.13 -12.49 16.17
C LEU A 98 2.00 -13.49 16.46
N PRO A 99 1.99 -14.67 15.80
CA PRO A 99 0.96 -15.67 16.04
C PRO A 99 1.07 -16.28 17.44
N LYS A 100 -0.04 -16.79 17.96
CA LYS A 100 -0.05 -17.55 19.22
C LYS A 100 0.94 -18.71 19.15
N GLY A 101 1.70 -18.93 20.21
CA GLY A 101 2.70 -20.01 20.26
C GLY A 101 3.91 -19.81 19.34
N TRP A 102 4.17 -18.58 18.86
CA TRP A 102 5.31 -18.27 18.00
C TRP A 102 6.64 -18.74 18.60
N ARG A 103 6.83 -18.63 19.92
CA ARG A 103 8.07 -19.05 20.63
C ARG A 103 8.43 -20.53 20.41
N ARG A 104 7.44 -21.41 20.30
CA ARG A 104 7.66 -22.83 19.97
C ARG A 104 7.84 -23.02 18.47
N SER A 105 7.02 -22.32 17.70
CA SER A 105 7.00 -22.40 16.23
C SER A 105 8.29 -21.91 15.59
N THR A 106 9.06 -21.03 16.24
CA THR A 106 10.36 -20.56 15.74
C THR A 106 11.44 -21.64 15.70
N ARG A 107 11.32 -22.73 16.47
CA ARG A 107 12.29 -23.83 16.48
C ARG A 107 12.26 -24.60 15.16
N ASP A 108 11.07 -24.83 14.64
CA ASP A 108 10.85 -25.46 13.34
C ASP A 108 10.98 -24.41 12.22
N ARG A 109 11.97 -24.59 11.34
CA ARG A 109 12.27 -23.65 10.27
C ARG A 109 11.21 -23.65 9.17
N GLU A 110 10.61 -24.80 8.87
CA GLU A 110 9.62 -24.94 7.81
C GLU A 110 8.29 -24.33 8.26
N LYS A 111 7.86 -24.66 9.47
CA LYS A 111 6.67 -24.05 10.10
C LYS A 111 6.83 -22.54 10.25
N TRP A 112 8.00 -22.06 10.66
CA TRP A 112 8.28 -20.62 10.77
C TRP A 112 8.25 -19.90 9.43
N LYS A 113 8.70 -20.55 8.35
CA LYS A 113 8.67 -19.98 7.00
C LYS A 113 7.23 -19.81 6.51
N LYS A 114 6.41 -20.87 6.61
CA LYS A 114 4.99 -20.86 6.21
C LYS A 114 4.18 -19.78 6.93
N LEU A 115 4.37 -19.67 8.24
CA LEU A 115 3.72 -18.61 9.05
C LEU A 115 4.20 -17.20 8.67
N GLY A 116 5.45 -17.06 8.24
CA GLY A 116 6.04 -15.80 7.81
C GLY A 116 5.50 -15.29 6.48
N GLU A 117 5.26 -16.18 5.53
CA GLU A 117 4.63 -15.85 4.25
C GLU A 117 3.23 -15.27 4.48
N ALA A 118 2.40 -15.94 5.29
CA ALA A 118 1.10 -15.43 5.70
C ALA A 118 1.16 -14.10 6.50
N TYR A 119 2.20 -13.91 7.31
CA TYR A 119 2.42 -12.67 8.07
C TYR A 119 2.76 -11.48 7.15
N VAL A 120 3.63 -11.70 6.16
CA VAL A 120 4.09 -10.66 5.24
C VAL A 120 2.98 -10.20 4.31
N ASP A 121 2.17 -11.14 3.81
CA ASP A 121 1.08 -10.85 2.86
C ASP A 121 -0.19 -10.30 3.50
N ARG A 122 -0.27 -10.26 4.84
CA ARG A 122 -1.40 -9.70 5.57
C ARG A 122 -1.67 -8.24 5.15
N HIS A 123 -2.66 -7.98 4.31
CA HIS A 123 -3.06 -6.61 3.96
C HIS A 123 -3.75 -5.99 5.19
N ARG A 124 -3.19 -4.90 5.75
CA ARG A 124 -3.92 -4.09 6.73
C ARG A 124 -4.65 -3.05 5.90
N PRO A 125 -5.98 -3.10 5.76
CA PRO A 125 -6.72 -1.92 5.39
C PRO A 125 -6.59 -0.95 6.57
N ASP A 126 -6.12 0.27 6.28
CA ASP A 126 -6.01 1.36 7.24
C ASP A 126 -7.39 1.95 7.55
#